data_AF-G9MW45-F1
#
_entry.id   AF-G9MW45-F1
#
_cell.length_a   1.000
_cell.length_b   1.000
_cell.length_c   1.000
_cell.angle_alpha   90.00
_cell.angle_beta   90.00
_cell.angle_gamma   90.00
#
_symmetry.space_group_name_H-M   'P 1'
#
loop_
_entity.id
_entity.type
_entity.pdbx_description
1 polymer ?
#
loop_
_entity_poly.entity_id
_entity_poly.type
_entity_poly.pdbx_seq_one_letter_code
_entity_poly.pdbx_strand_id
1 'polypeptide(L)'
;MLACYCPKLETVSWRDYAGKKVIRSEELTAQDLLKGDDTDFARAEVAIIYAEGDRIRKCRTCRSAFDQKFLVPRIWWTTTGKRANGYFGYQDVLDADGTRTGSMSWLRFMVKRVSKVLDLDDDMEKIQYHWVKLNVLTRWYAADNRTDIVLFDHPQFAQLTRDYLLRDINPRELGDPFWMYPSMVEQIIQLHDVTIWETRNLLRDFEKRRAFYRFNHAYLHEIPRHMTHVNEMVYVSEAILASIQKQHNHFLSTDKLNDSTSKDAPNLVFLNIQNRLDSFHNMLTNLRHRAESNKARIQNELALTYNDAMRVDSSAMRAISLIGLLFLPAAFVAAIFSTSFFNFDAPTGIWKLSSHFWIYWAVAVPLTVVTVVSWFKGPQIMDKTLPGWRRWVE
;
A
#
# COMPACT_ATOMS: atom_id res chain seq x y z
N MET A 1 -15.90 38.07 -11.35
CA MET A 1 -14.89 37.04 -11.03
C MET A 1 -14.57 37.18 -9.55
N LEU A 2 -14.95 36.21 -8.72
CA LEU A 2 -14.65 36.25 -7.28
C LEU A 2 -13.13 36.30 -7.09
N ALA A 3 -12.64 37.36 -6.48
CA ALA A 3 -11.24 37.48 -6.10
C ALA A 3 -10.89 36.32 -5.17
N CYS A 4 -10.05 35.41 -5.64
CA CYS A 4 -9.56 34.34 -4.79
C CYS A 4 -8.54 34.92 -3.81
N TYR A 5 -8.77 34.71 -2.51
CA TYR A 5 -7.85 35.11 -1.47
C TYR A 5 -6.82 34.00 -1.22
N CYS A 6 -5.53 34.34 -1.31
CA CYS A 6 -4.48 33.40 -0.97
C CYS A 6 -4.37 33.26 0.55
N PRO A 7 -4.42 32.03 1.11
CA PRO A 7 -4.20 31.88 2.54
C PRO A 7 -2.81 32.41 2.90
N LYS A 8 -2.68 32.96 4.11
CA LYS A 8 -1.38 33.27 4.66
C LYS A 8 -0.56 32.00 4.82
N LEU A 9 0.72 32.10 4.54
CA LEU A 9 1.66 30.98 4.54
C LEU A 9 2.53 31.07 5.79
N GLU A 10 2.42 30.09 6.67
CA GLU A 10 3.33 29.95 7.81
C GLU A 10 4.72 29.63 7.26
N THR A 11 5.66 30.51 7.53
CA THR A 11 7.04 30.40 7.07
C THR A 11 7.97 30.38 8.27
N VAL A 12 8.97 29.50 8.22
CA VAL A 12 10.06 29.43 9.19
C VAL A 12 11.36 29.65 8.46
N SER A 13 12.07 30.72 8.83
CA SER A 13 13.39 31.06 8.31
C SER A 13 14.47 30.59 9.28
N TRP A 14 15.51 30.00 8.74
CA TRP A 14 16.73 29.61 9.44
C TRP A 14 17.94 30.31 8.80
N ARG A 15 18.86 30.76 9.66
CA ARG A 15 20.12 31.40 9.27
C ARG A 15 21.19 31.12 10.33
N ASP A 16 22.43 30.93 9.90
CA ASP A 16 23.59 30.95 10.78
C ASP A 16 24.19 32.38 10.86
N TYR A 17 24.22 32.96 12.06
CA TYR A 17 24.89 34.24 12.30
C TYR A 17 26.11 34.02 13.20
N ALA A 18 27.29 33.86 12.59
CA ALA A 18 28.57 33.66 13.28
C ALA A 18 28.55 32.50 14.29
N GLY A 19 27.92 31.36 13.92
CA GLY A 19 27.81 30.17 14.76
C GLY A 19 26.58 30.15 15.68
N LYS A 20 25.75 31.21 15.66
CA LYS A 20 24.45 31.24 16.36
C LYS A 20 23.32 30.95 15.39
N LYS A 21 22.63 29.84 15.62
CA LYS A 21 21.42 29.45 14.89
C LYS A 21 20.27 30.40 15.24
N VAL A 22 19.76 31.13 14.25
CA VAL A 22 18.60 32.00 14.40
C VAL A 22 17.43 31.38 13.64
N ILE A 23 16.34 31.12 14.36
CA ILE A 23 15.08 30.62 13.80
C ILE A 23 14.00 31.67 14.04
N ARG A 24 13.30 32.07 12.99
CA ARG A 24 12.17 33.00 13.07
C ARG A 24 10.98 32.44 12.30
N SER A 25 9.79 32.75 12.77
CA SER A 25 8.56 32.37 12.10
C SER A 25 7.75 33.61 11.77
N GLU A 26 7.20 33.65 10.56
CA GLU A 26 6.40 34.74 10.04
C GLU A 26 5.25 34.22 9.16
N GLU A 27 4.20 35.01 9.00
CA GLU A 27 3.11 34.72 8.08
C GLU A 27 3.28 35.56 6.80
N LEU A 28 3.49 34.90 5.67
CA LEU A 28 3.68 35.56 4.38
C LEU A 28 2.41 35.54 3.54
N THR A 29 2.16 36.61 2.78
CA THR A 29 1.18 36.61 1.69
C THR A 29 1.82 36.18 0.38
N ALA A 30 0.99 35.87 -0.63
CA ALA A 30 1.48 35.55 -1.97
C ALA A 30 2.28 36.71 -2.62
N GLN A 31 2.02 37.96 -2.24
CA GLN A 31 2.79 39.10 -2.72
C GLN A 31 4.15 39.19 -2.02
N ASP A 32 4.22 38.84 -0.74
CA ASP A 32 5.46 38.86 0.03
C ASP A 32 6.45 37.80 -0.46
N LEU A 33 5.96 36.68 -1.02
CA LEU A 33 6.80 35.69 -1.71
C LEU A 33 7.56 36.26 -2.92
N LEU A 34 6.98 37.27 -3.59
CA LEU A 34 7.52 37.88 -4.80
C LEU A 34 8.36 39.13 -4.49
N LYS A 35 8.24 39.70 -3.28
CA LYS A 35 9.02 40.87 -2.86
C LYS A 35 10.38 40.41 -2.32
N GLY A 36 11.44 41.07 -2.79
CA GLY A 36 12.82 40.60 -2.61
C GLY A 36 13.54 41.08 -1.34
N ASP A 37 13.16 42.20 -0.72
CA ASP A 37 14.15 42.92 0.12
C ASP A 37 13.76 43.22 1.58
N ASP A 38 12.54 42.88 2.05
CA ASP A 38 12.05 43.39 3.34
C ASP A 38 11.53 42.34 4.34
N THR A 39 11.75 41.05 4.10
CA THR A 39 11.29 39.95 4.99
C THR A 39 12.44 39.13 5.56
N ASP A 40 12.22 38.48 6.71
CA ASP A 40 13.20 37.53 7.26
C ASP A 40 13.35 36.32 6.32
N PHE A 41 12.29 35.98 5.60
CA PHE A 41 12.30 35.05 4.47
C PHE A 41 13.28 35.44 3.37
N ALA A 42 13.33 36.71 2.94
CA ALA A 42 14.29 37.15 1.92
C ALA A 42 15.75 36.95 2.36
N ARG A 43 15.99 36.99 3.66
CA ARG A 43 17.29 36.93 4.29
C ARG A 43 17.70 35.50 4.69
N ALA A 44 16.79 34.54 4.70
CA ALA A 44 17.07 33.18 5.16
C ALA A 44 18.06 32.41 4.27
N GLU A 45 18.91 31.58 4.88
CA GLU A 45 19.70 30.56 4.16
C GLU A 45 18.83 29.33 3.89
N VAL A 46 17.95 28.99 4.83
CA VAL A 46 16.93 27.96 4.65
C VAL A 46 15.57 28.52 5.03
N ALA A 47 14.60 28.46 4.12
CA ALA A 47 13.23 28.84 4.38
C ALA A 47 12.29 27.65 4.21
N ILE A 48 11.49 27.34 5.22
CA ILE A 48 10.48 26.28 5.17
C ILE A 48 9.10 26.91 5.21
N ILE A 49 8.31 26.68 4.17
CA ILE A 49 6.97 27.25 3.98
C ILE A 49 5.94 26.13 4.09
N TYR A 50 4.94 26.30 4.95
CA TYR A 50 3.78 25.43 4.99
C TYR A 50 2.66 25.95 4.09
N ALA A 51 2.08 25.05 3.31
CA ALA A 51 1.13 25.38 2.27
C ALA A 51 0.00 24.34 2.15
N GLU A 52 -1.25 24.81 2.07
CA GLU A 52 -2.38 23.95 1.69
C GLU A 52 -2.46 23.83 0.16
N GLY A 53 -1.96 22.73 -0.38
CA GLY A 53 -1.81 22.54 -1.84
C GLY A 53 -3.14 22.62 -2.59
N ASP A 54 -4.23 22.14 -1.98
CA ASP A 54 -5.56 22.19 -2.57
C ASP A 54 -6.18 23.60 -2.59
N ARG A 55 -5.83 24.47 -1.64
CA ARG A 55 -6.23 25.89 -1.68
C ARG A 55 -5.44 26.63 -2.76
N ILE A 56 -4.14 26.41 -2.82
CA ILE A 56 -3.24 27.06 -3.80
C ILE A 56 -3.65 26.69 -5.23
N ARG A 57 -3.93 25.40 -5.49
CA ARG A 57 -4.39 24.92 -6.81
C ARG A 57 -5.66 25.60 -7.32
N LYS A 58 -6.60 25.91 -6.42
CA LYS A 58 -7.88 26.57 -6.77
C LYS A 58 -7.71 28.06 -7.07
N CYS A 59 -6.62 28.66 -6.63
CA CYS A 59 -6.39 30.10 -6.68
C CYS A 59 -5.42 30.49 -7.78
N ARG A 60 -5.88 31.23 -8.81
CA ARG A 60 -5.01 31.67 -9.92
C ARG A 60 -3.87 32.58 -9.44
N THR A 61 -4.15 33.50 -8.51
CA THR A 61 -3.15 34.42 -7.96
C THR A 61 -2.06 33.68 -7.19
N CYS A 62 -2.43 32.77 -6.28
CA CYS A 62 -1.43 31.95 -5.57
C CYS A 62 -0.63 31.11 -6.55
N ARG A 63 -1.30 30.45 -7.50
CA ARG A 63 -0.64 29.59 -8.48
C ARG A 63 0.41 30.38 -9.28
N SER A 64 0.07 31.58 -9.75
CA SER A 64 1.01 32.45 -10.44
C SER A 64 2.20 32.85 -9.56
N ALA A 65 1.98 33.16 -8.28
CA ALA A 65 3.07 33.50 -7.36
C ALA A 65 4.02 32.31 -7.12
N PHE A 66 3.48 31.11 -6.95
CA PHE A 66 4.27 29.89 -6.79
C PHE A 66 5.02 29.53 -8.08
N ASP A 67 4.37 29.64 -9.24
CA ASP A 67 4.98 29.41 -10.55
C ASP A 67 6.15 30.39 -10.79
N GLN A 68 6.01 31.65 -10.39
CA GLN A 68 7.08 32.65 -10.54
C GLN A 68 8.22 32.44 -9.55
N LYS A 69 7.92 32.20 -8.26
CA LYS A 69 8.94 32.10 -7.21
C LYS A 69 9.68 30.76 -7.24
N PHE A 70 8.95 29.66 -7.40
CA PHE A 70 9.49 28.31 -7.27
C PHE A 70 9.53 27.52 -8.59
N LEU A 71 9.09 28.10 -9.70
CA LEU A 71 9.14 27.49 -11.04
C LEU A 71 8.36 26.17 -11.15
N VAL A 72 7.26 26.05 -10.40
CA VAL A 72 6.52 24.78 -10.22
C VAL A 72 6.19 24.12 -11.58
N PRO A 73 6.49 22.81 -11.77
CA PRO A 73 6.29 22.18 -13.06
C PRO A 73 4.81 22.03 -13.38
N ARG A 74 4.44 22.17 -14.66
CA ARG A 74 3.03 22.06 -15.11
C ARG A 74 2.36 20.77 -14.64
N ILE A 75 3.08 19.65 -14.66
CA ILE A 75 2.56 18.34 -14.26
C ILE A 75 2.09 18.31 -12.80
N TRP A 76 2.71 19.08 -11.90
CA TRP A 76 2.36 19.14 -10.48
C TRP A 76 0.97 19.73 -10.22
N TRP A 77 0.54 20.66 -11.09
CA TRP A 77 -0.77 21.28 -11.05
C TRP A 77 -1.90 20.39 -11.59
N THR A 78 -1.57 19.33 -12.31
CA THR A 78 -2.57 18.43 -12.93
C THR A 78 -3.20 17.48 -11.92
N THR A 79 -4.35 16.92 -12.28
CA THR A 79 -4.98 15.82 -11.53
C THR A 79 -4.07 14.58 -11.47
N THR A 80 -3.27 14.35 -12.50
CA THR A 80 -2.30 13.25 -12.57
C THR A 80 -1.24 13.40 -11.47
N GLY A 81 -0.58 14.56 -11.38
CA GLY A 81 0.37 14.84 -10.30
C GLY A 81 -0.31 14.78 -8.91
N LYS A 82 -1.55 15.25 -8.80
CA LYS A 82 -2.30 15.17 -7.53
C LYS A 82 -2.64 13.73 -7.12
N ARG A 83 -2.92 12.82 -8.05
CA ARG A 83 -3.37 11.44 -7.77
C ARG A 83 -2.26 10.40 -7.81
N ALA A 84 -1.05 10.76 -8.24
CA ALA A 84 0.08 9.85 -8.25
C ALA A 84 0.37 9.28 -6.85
N ASN A 85 0.74 8.00 -6.82
CA ASN A 85 1.19 7.26 -5.64
C ASN A 85 2.55 7.75 -5.13
N GLY A 86 3.40 8.26 -6.01
CA GLY A 86 4.60 8.99 -5.66
C GLY A 86 5.41 9.38 -6.88
N TYR A 87 6.36 10.31 -6.71
CA TYR A 87 7.29 10.72 -7.76
C TYR A 87 8.45 11.53 -7.18
N PHE A 88 9.51 11.64 -7.98
CA PHE A 88 10.55 12.64 -7.82
C PHE A 88 10.85 13.28 -9.16
N GLY A 89 11.10 14.58 -9.16
CA GLY A 89 11.66 15.28 -10.29
C GLY A 89 12.69 16.31 -9.83
N TYR A 90 13.65 16.54 -10.69
CA TYR A 90 14.77 17.45 -10.49
C TYR A 90 15.04 18.17 -11.80
N GLN A 91 15.29 19.47 -11.72
CA GLN A 91 15.63 20.28 -12.87
C GLN A 91 16.64 21.37 -12.46
N ASP A 92 17.72 21.47 -13.22
CA ASP A 92 18.64 22.59 -13.11
C ASP A 92 18.00 23.85 -13.69
N VAL A 93 18.23 24.97 -13.02
CA VAL A 93 17.85 26.29 -13.53
C VAL A 93 19.10 26.96 -14.04
N LEU A 94 19.05 27.32 -15.31
CA LEU A 94 20.19 27.83 -16.07
C LEU A 94 19.98 29.31 -16.37
N ASP A 95 21.08 30.06 -16.49
CA ASP A 95 21.07 31.37 -17.12
C ASP A 95 21.00 31.27 -18.66
N ALA A 96 21.08 32.41 -19.34
CA ALA A 96 21.07 32.48 -20.80
C ALA A 96 22.31 31.82 -21.45
N ASP A 97 23.42 31.72 -20.72
CA ASP A 97 24.69 31.15 -21.16
C ASP A 97 24.77 29.64 -20.87
N GLY A 98 23.76 29.07 -20.20
CA GLY A 98 23.70 27.65 -19.83
C GLY A 98 24.37 27.33 -18.50
N THR A 99 24.77 28.33 -17.71
CA THR A 99 25.38 28.15 -16.39
C THR A 99 24.29 27.90 -15.35
N ARG A 100 24.54 26.96 -14.43
CA ARG A 100 23.61 26.64 -13.34
C ARG A 100 23.52 27.80 -12.34
N THR A 101 22.37 28.46 -12.28
CA THR A 101 22.05 29.50 -11.28
C THR A 101 21.32 28.93 -10.05
N GLY A 102 20.81 27.71 -10.16
CA GLY A 102 20.19 26.99 -9.06
C GLY A 102 19.55 25.70 -9.53
N SER A 103 18.71 25.11 -8.70
CA SER A 103 17.95 23.91 -9.05
C SER A 103 16.55 23.95 -8.44
N MET A 104 15.66 23.13 -8.97
CA MET A 104 14.34 22.94 -8.42
C MET A 104 13.99 21.46 -8.41
N SER A 105 13.24 21.05 -7.41
CA SER A 105 12.79 19.68 -7.27
C SER A 105 11.35 19.61 -6.80
N TRP A 106 10.71 18.48 -7.09
CA TRP A 106 9.38 18.19 -6.57
C TRP A 106 9.32 16.71 -6.22
N LEU A 107 8.88 16.42 -5.01
CA LEU A 107 8.82 15.06 -4.49
C LEU A 107 7.46 14.78 -3.89
N ARG A 108 7.05 13.52 -3.99
CA ARG A 108 5.87 13.03 -3.32
C ARG A 108 6.07 11.61 -2.83
N PHE A 109 5.95 11.43 -1.53
CA PHE A 109 5.76 10.13 -0.90
C PHE A 109 4.33 9.97 -0.41
N MET A 110 3.82 8.74 -0.45
CA MET A 110 2.59 8.34 0.22
C MET A 110 2.84 7.08 1.04
N VAL A 111 2.23 7.03 2.22
CA VAL A 111 2.26 5.88 3.10
C VAL A 111 0.85 5.63 3.63
N LYS A 112 0.42 4.36 3.61
CA LYS A 112 -0.90 3.95 4.11
C LYS A 112 -0.75 3.38 5.51
N ARG A 113 -1.33 4.04 6.50
CA ARG A 113 -1.42 3.52 7.86
C ARG A 113 -2.69 2.73 8.07
N VAL A 114 -2.60 1.68 8.86
CA VAL A 114 -3.75 0.83 9.17
C VAL A 114 -3.86 0.61 10.66
N SER A 115 -5.09 0.68 11.16
CA SER A 115 -5.39 0.42 12.56
C SER A 115 -6.58 -0.51 12.65
N LYS A 116 -6.60 -1.29 13.73
CA LYS A 116 -7.75 -2.11 14.08
C LYS A 116 -8.65 -1.32 15.00
N VAL A 117 -9.94 -1.27 14.70
CA VAL A 117 -10.95 -0.59 15.51
C VAL A 117 -12.10 -1.56 15.78
N LEU A 118 -12.61 -1.55 17.01
CA LEU A 118 -13.83 -2.25 17.38
C LEU A 118 -15.01 -1.40 16.93
N ASP A 119 -15.86 -1.95 16.05
CA ASP A 119 -17.11 -1.29 15.72
C ASP A 119 -18.15 -1.62 16.80
N LEU A 120 -18.59 -0.60 17.52
CA LEU A 120 -19.52 -0.74 18.64
C LEU A 120 -20.94 -1.08 18.17
N ASP A 121 -21.27 -0.82 16.89
CA ASP A 121 -22.63 -1.02 16.37
C ASP A 121 -22.87 -2.45 15.86
N ASP A 122 -21.80 -3.17 15.48
CA ASP A 122 -21.89 -4.50 14.84
C ASP A 122 -21.13 -5.57 15.63
N ASP A 123 -20.49 -5.21 16.75
CA ASP A 123 -19.60 -6.07 17.57
C ASP A 123 -18.49 -6.76 16.74
N MET A 124 -18.19 -6.17 15.58
CA MET A 124 -17.28 -6.71 14.58
C MET A 124 -16.02 -5.85 14.49
N GLU A 125 -14.89 -6.53 14.40
CA GLU A 125 -13.61 -5.87 14.24
C GLU A 125 -13.48 -5.34 12.80
N LYS A 126 -13.15 -4.05 12.65
CA LYS A 126 -12.95 -3.39 11.37
C LYS A 126 -11.53 -2.84 11.25
N ILE A 127 -11.03 -2.81 10.02
CA ILE A 127 -9.73 -2.22 9.71
C ILE A 127 -9.98 -0.81 9.20
N GLN A 128 -9.50 0.18 9.93
CA GLN A 128 -9.47 1.56 9.48
C GLN A 128 -8.12 1.89 8.84
N TYR A 129 -8.12 2.89 7.98
CA TYR A 129 -6.90 3.36 7.35
C TYR A 129 -6.93 4.87 7.13
N HIS A 130 -5.73 5.46 7.11
CA HIS A 130 -5.54 6.82 6.65
C HIS A 130 -4.25 6.92 5.84
N TRP A 131 -4.20 7.92 4.95
CA TRP A 131 -3.05 8.18 4.11
C TRP A 131 -2.23 9.32 4.67
N VAL A 132 -0.94 9.06 4.90
CA VAL A 132 0.04 10.09 5.20
C VAL A 132 0.78 10.40 3.90
N LYS A 133 0.95 11.69 3.61
CA LYS A 133 1.63 12.15 2.40
C LYS A 133 2.68 13.17 2.76
N LEU A 134 3.84 13.06 2.14
CA LEU A 134 4.88 14.09 2.14
C LEU A 134 4.99 14.60 0.71
N ASN A 135 4.51 15.81 0.48
CA ASN A 135 4.59 16.46 -0.83
C ASN A 135 5.41 17.73 -0.64
N VAL A 136 6.56 17.78 -1.31
CA VAL A 136 7.52 18.86 -1.12
C VAL A 136 7.92 19.42 -2.48
N LEU A 137 8.10 20.73 -2.51
CA LEU A 137 8.73 21.41 -3.62
C LEU A 137 9.91 22.19 -3.08
N THR A 138 11.06 22.10 -3.73
CA THR A 138 12.25 22.84 -3.30
C THR A 138 12.80 23.69 -4.42
N ARG A 139 13.35 24.84 -4.03
CA ARG A 139 14.09 25.75 -4.90
C ARG A 139 15.41 26.06 -4.22
N TRP A 140 16.51 25.72 -4.87
CA TRP A 140 17.85 26.03 -4.42
C TRP A 140 18.47 27.10 -5.31
N TYR A 141 19.18 28.05 -4.71
CA TYR A 141 19.85 29.16 -5.37
C TYR A 141 21.36 29.05 -5.14
N ALA A 142 22.11 28.97 -6.23
CA ALA A 142 23.56 28.75 -6.17
C ALA A 142 24.33 29.95 -5.62
N ALA A 143 23.85 31.17 -5.88
CA ALA A 143 24.55 32.40 -5.49
C ALA A 143 24.79 32.51 -3.98
N ASP A 144 23.79 32.13 -3.18
CA ASP A 144 23.80 32.30 -1.71
C ASP A 144 23.74 30.97 -0.96
N ASN A 145 23.83 29.82 -1.66
CA ASN A 145 23.58 28.48 -1.10
C ASN A 145 22.23 28.39 -0.36
N ARG A 146 21.23 29.13 -0.85
CA ARG A 146 19.92 29.26 -0.21
C ARG A 146 18.99 28.14 -0.66
N THR A 147 18.23 27.58 0.28
CA THR A 147 17.18 26.59 -0.01
C THR A 147 15.81 27.04 0.49
N ASP A 148 14.86 27.21 -0.43
CA ASP A 148 13.44 27.34 -0.11
C ASP A 148 12.77 25.96 -0.21
N ILE A 149 12.06 25.54 0.83
CA ILE A 149 11.36 24.25 0.94
C ILE A 149 9.89 24.55 1.19
N VAL A 150 9.01 24.06 0.33
CA VAL A 150 7.56 24.16 0.50
C VAL A 150 7.01 22.79 0.87
N LEU A 151 6.47 22.67 2.09
CA LEU A 151 5.78 21.48 2.58
C LEU A 151 4.28 21.61 2.35
N PHE A 152 3.70 20.68 1.60
CA PHE A 152 2.28 20.68 1.27
C PHE A 152 1.48 19.67 2.06
N ASP A 153 0.31 20.12 2.52
CA ASP A 153 -0.74 19.31 3.16
C ASP A 153 -0.28 18.55 4.44
N HIS A 154 -1.20 17.81 5.07
CA HIS A 154 -0.94 16.96 6.25
C HIS A 154 -0.19 17.66 7.42
N PRO A 155 -0.83 18.64 8.11
CA PRO A 155 -0.16 19.58 9.01
C PRO A 155 0.71 18.91 10.08
N GLN A 156 0.22 17.85 10.72
CA GLN A 156 0.97 17.15 11.77
C GLN A 156 2.29 16.53 11.27
N PHE A 157 2.28 15.96 10.06
CA PHE A 157 3.47 15.31 9.51
C PHE A 157 4.41 16.35 8.90
N ALA A 158 3.86 17.39 8.25
CA ALA A 158 4.66 18.51 7.76
C ALA A 158 5.39 19.25 8.90
N GLN A 159 4.73 19.47 10.05
CA GLN A 159 5.35 20.06 11.23
C GLN A 159 6.47 19.17 11.80
N LEU A 160 6.22 17.86 11.92
CA LEU A 160 7.25 16.91 12.31
C LEU A 160 8.45 16.97 11.36
N THR A 161 8.20 16.96 10.04
CA THR A 161 9.25 17.03 9.03
C THR A 161 10.04 18.33 9.10
N ARG A 162 9.37 19.46 9.29
CA ARG A 162 10.00 20.76 9.51
C ARG A 162 10.94 20.74 10.71
N ASP A 163 10.46 20.26 11.85
CA ASP A 163 11.23 20.31 13.10
C ASP A 163 12.48 19.41 13.02
N TYR A 164 12.36 18.25 12.37
CA TYR A 164 13.50 17.38 12.07
C TYR A 164 14.50 18.03 11.11
N LEU A 165 14.02 18.66 10.02
CA LEU A 165 14.89 19.36 9.07
C LEU A 165 15.69 20.46 9.77
N LEU A 166 15.03 21.31 10.56
CA LEU A 166 15.67 22.42 11.27
C LEU A 166 16.73 21.95 12.27
N ARG A 167 16.51 20.80 12.92
CA ARG A 167 17.47 20.21 13.85
C ARG A 167 18.74 19.73 13.14
N ASP A 168 18.57 19.10 11.98
CA ASP A 168 19.64 18.40 11.27
C ASP A 168 20.41 19.30 10.28
N ILE A 169 20.07 20.60 10.18
CA ILE A 169 20.79 21.53 9.30
C ILE A 169 22.27 21.59 9.65
N ASN A 170 23.09 21.25 8.66
CA ASN A 170 24.53 21.42 8.66
C ASN A 170 24.91 22.53 7.67
N PRO A 171 25.42 23.69 8.12
CA PRO A 171 25.77 24.80 7.24
C PRO A 171 26.74 24.42 6.10
N ARG A 172 27.58 23.41 6.32
CA ARG A 172 28.55 22.92 5.32
C ARG A 172 27.91 22.16 4.17
N GLU A 173 26.69 21.67 4.34
CA GLU A 173 25.95 20.89 3.34
C GLU A 173 25.06 21.78 2.46
N LEU A 174 24.85 23.06 2.82
CA LEU A 174 23.90 23.94 2.11
C LEU A 174 24.27 24.26 0.65
N GLY A 175 25.53 24.07 0.28
CA GLY A 175 25.97 24.16 -1.11
C GLY A 175 25.49 23.01 -2.00
N ASP A 176 24.95 21.93 -1.43
CA ASP A 176 24.41 20.80 -2.17
C ASP A 176 22.87 20.82 -2.13
N PRO A 177 22.16 20.96 -3.27
CA PRO A 177 20.70 21.01 -3.29
C PRO A 177 20.02 19.72 -2.81
N PHE A 178 20.76 18.66 -2.48
CA PHE A 178 20.24 17.40 -1.96
C PHE A 178 20.36 17.24 -0.44
N TRP A 179 20.92 18.21 0.28
CA TRP A 179 21.17 18.12 1.73
C TRP A 179 19.94 17.76 2.57
N MET A 180 18.73 18.15 2.15
CA MET A 180 17.50 17.92 2.92
C MET A 180 16.91 16.51 2.76
N TYR A 181 17.21 15.80 1.66
CA TYR A 181 16.55 14.52 1.37
C TYR A 181 16.87 13.42 2.37
N PRO A 182 18.11 13.26 2.88
CA PRO A 182 18.39 12.28 3.92
C PRO A 182 17.41 12.38 5.11
N SER A 183 17.19 13.57 5.65
CA SER A 183 16.28 13.77 6.80
C SER A 183 14.81 13.56 6.45
N MET A 184 14.37 13.85 5.22
CA MET A 184 13.01 13.55 4.77
C MET A 184 12.80 12.04 4.54
N VAL A 185 13.76 11.38 3.90
CA VAL A 185 13.72 9.95 3.57
C VAL A 185 13.75 9.12 4.85
N GLU A 186 14.56 9.51 5.84
CA GLU A 186 14.61 8.83 7.14
C GLU A 186 13.23 8.78 7.82
N GLN A 187 12.48 9.89 7.81
CA GLN A 187 11.13 9.93 8.37
C GLN A 187 10.15 9.03 7.60
N ILE A 188 10.27 8.98 6.27
CA ILE A 188 9.46 8.08 5.43
C ILE A 188 9.79 6.62 5.71
N ILE A 189 11.06 6.28 5.93
CA ILE A 189 11.50 4.94 6.31
C ILE A 189 10.92 4.53 7.67
N GLN A 190 11.00 5.41 8.68
CA GLN A 190 10.41 5.17 9.99
C GLN A 190 8.89 4.94 9.89
N LEU A 191 8.21 5.75 9.07
CA LEU A 191 6.78 5.59 8.84
C LEU A 191 6.44 4.26 8.16
N HIS A 192 7.23 3.85 7.16
CA HIS A 192 7.08 2.55 6.51
C HIS A 192 7.27 1.38 7.47
N ASP A 193 8.30 1.41 8.33
CA ASP A 193 8.51 0.37 9.34
C ASP A 193 7.27 0.20 10.22
N VAL A 194 6.71 1.31 10.73
CA VAL A 194 5.46 1.29 11.51
C VAL A 194 4.32 0.62 10.74
N THR A 195 4.09 0.98 9.47
CA THR A 195 2.97 0.43 8.69
C THR A 195 3.14 -1.06 8.35
N ILE A 196 4.39 -1.50 8.16
CA ILE A 196 4.72 -2.91 7.96
C ILE A 196 4.45 -3.70 9.25
N TRP A 197 4.75 -3.13 10.41
CA TRP A 197 4.40 -3.74 11.70
C TRP A 197 2.90 -3.76 11.97
N GLU A 198 2.18 -2.68 11.67
CA GLU A 198 0.72 -2.61 11.79
C GLU A 198 0.04 -3.72 10.98
N THR A 199 0.40 -3.86 9.69
CA THR A 199 -0.16 -4.92 8.83
C THR A 199 0.25 -6.32 9.28
N ARG A 200 1.50 -6.51 9.71
CA ARG A 200 1.96 -7.78 10.29
C ARG A 200 1.18 -8.14 11.55
N ASN A 201 0.84 -7.16 12.37
CA ASN A 201 0.08 -7.36 13.60
C ASN A 201 -1.37 -7.79 13.31
N LEU A 202 -2.01 -7.23 12.27
CA LEU A 202 -3.32 -7.70 11.81
C LEU A 202 -3.29 -9.17 11.39
N LEU A 203 -2.28 -9.57 10.61
CA LEU A 203 -2.08 -10.97 10.23
C LEU A 203 -1.81 -11.85 11.45
N ARG A 204 -0.91 -11.43 12.35
CA ARG A 204 -0.56 -12.18 13.55
C ARG A 204 -1.78 -12.39 14.46
N ASP A 205 -2.64 -11.39 14.52
CA ASP A 205 -3.88 -11.46 15.27
C ASP A 205 -4.87 -12.47 14.66
N PHE A 206 -5.00 -12.47 13.34
CA PHE A 206 -5.75 -13.50 12.62
C PHE A 206 -5.21 -14.92 12.91
N GLU A 207 -3.89 -15.12 12.80
CA GLU A 207 -3.24 -16.42 13.06
C GLU A 207 -3.54 -16.96 14.46
N LYS A 208 -3.59 -16.08 15.47
CA LYS A 208 -3.89 -16.45 16.86
C LYS A 208 -5.37 -16.75 17.10
N ARG A 209 -6.27 -16.14 16.33
CA ARG A 209 -7.73 -16.21 16.52
C ARG A 209 -8.45 -16.83 15.31
N ARG A 210 -7.85 -17.84 14.66
CA ARG A 210 -8.42 -18.48 13.45
C ARG A 210 -9.86 -18.95 13.63
N ALA A 211 -10.20 -19.52 14.80
CA ALA A 211 -11.56 -19.98 15.08
C ALA A 211 -12.59 -18.84 15.10
N PHE A 212 -12.20 -17.66 15.62
CA PHE A 212 -13.05 -16.47 15.68
C PHE A 212 -13.33 -15.90 14.29
N TYR A 213 -12.32 -15.84 13.43
CA TYR A 213 -12.46 -15.27 12.08
C TYR A 213 -12.96 -16.25 11.03
N ARG A 214 -13.25 -17.51 11.39
CA ARG A 214 -13.64 -18.57 10.43
C ARG A 214 -14.83 -18.17 9.54
N PHE A 215 -15.75 -17.36 10.06
CA PHE A 215 -16.94 -16.89 9.35
C PHE A 215 -16.88 -15.40 8.98
N ASN A 216 -15.83 -14.67 9.38
CA ASN A 216 -15.65 -13.26 9.07
C ASN A 216 -14.79 -13.09 7.81
N HIS A 217 -15.36 -13.50 6.67
CA HIS A 217 -14.69 -13.41 5.36
C HIS A 217 -14.36 -11.97 4.94
N ALA A 218 -15.18 -10.99 5.38
CA ALA A 218 -14.96 -9.58 5.08
C ALA A 218 -13.68 -9.06 5.73
N TYR A 219 -13.48 -9.28 7.03
CA TYR A 219 -12.26 -8.88 7.72
C TYR A 219 -11.03 -9.59 7.16
N LEU A 220 -11.15 -10.90 6.88
CA LEU A 220 -10.06 -11.68 6.31
C LEU A 220 -9.63 -11.18 4.93
N HIS A 221 -10.57 -10.71 4.10
CA HIS A 221 -10.28 -10.14 2.79
C HIS A 221 -9.61 -8.76 2.86
N GLU A 222 -9.95 -7.95 3.86
CA GLU A 222 -9.36 -6.61 3.98
C GLU A 222 -7.87 -6.64 4.34
N ILE A 223 -7.39 -7.62 5.12
CA ILE A 223 -5.95 -7.73 5.47
C ILE A 223 -5.04 -7.78 4.22
N PRO A 224 -5.18 -8.74 3.28
CA PRO A 224 -4.39 -8.79 2.05
C PRO A 224 -4.52 -7.52 1.20
N ARG A 225 -5.71 -6.90 1.14
CA ARG A 225 -5.95 -5.65 0.41
C ARG A 225 -5.09 -4.52 0.97
N HIS A 226 -5.10 -4.35 2.29
CA HIS A 226 -4.28 -3.35 2.98
C HIS A 226 -2.78 -3.63 2.83
N MET A 227 -2.36 -4.88 2.97
CA MET A 227 -0.97 -5.30 2.77
C MET A 227 -0.48 -5.02 1.36
N THR A 228 -1.32 -5.23 0.34
CA THR A 228 -0.97 -4.93 -1.05
C THR A 228 -0.66 -3.45 -1.25
N HIS A 229 -1.47 -2.56 -0.67
CA HIS A 229 -1.22 -1.13 -0.75
C HIS A 229 0.04 -0.72 0.01
N VAL A 230 0.29 -1.27 1.21
CA VAL A 230 1.51 -0.98 1.97
C VAL A 230 2.75 -1.42 1.18
N ASN A 231 2.75 -2.64 0.61
CA ASN A 231 3.84 -3.09 -0.24
C ASN A 231 4.05 -2.17 -1.44
N GLU A 232 2.99 -1.81 -2.16
CA GLU A 232 3.07 -0.87 -3.29
C GLU A 232 3.74 0.44 -2.89
N MET A 233 3.37 1.03 -1.74
CA MET A 233 3.97 2.27 -1.28
C MET A 233 5.46 2.13 -0.95
N VAL A 234 5.89 0.99 -0.41
CA VAL A 234 7.31 0.74 -0.14
C VAL A 234 8.12 0.63 -1.45
N TYR A 235 7.60 -0.08 -2.47
CA TYR A 235 8.22 -0.11 -3.81
C TYR A 235 8.34 1.28 -4.43
N VAL A 236 7.27 2.08 -4.35
CA VAL A 236 7.27 3.44 -4.89
C VAL A 236 8.29 4.32 -4.16
N SER A 237 8.38 4.22 -2.83
CA SER A 237 9.40 4.95 -2.06
C SER A 237 10.83 4.54 -2.42
N GLU A 238 11.09 3.26 -2.65
CA GLU A 238 12.41 2.76 -3.07
C GLU A 238 12.79 3.31 -4.45
N ALA A 239 11.84 3.30 -5.40
CA ALA A 239 12.04 3.86 -6.73
C ALA A 239 12.29 5.38 -6.70
N ILE A 240 11.59 6.11 -5.83
CA ILE A 240 11.81 7.54 -5.61
C ILE A 240 13.22 7.79 -5.08
N LEU A 241 13.66 7.03 -4.08
CA LEU A 241 15.00 7.18 -3.50
C LEU A 241 16.09 6.87 -4.53
N ALA A 242 15.92 5.81 -5.34
CA ALA A 242 16.80 5.53 -6.46
C ALA A 242 16.87 6.71 -7.45
N SER A 243 15.75 7.38 -7.71
CA SER A 243 15.73 8.58 -8.55
C SER A 243 16.45 9.76 -7.90
N ILE A 244 16.34 9.95 -6.59
CA ILE A 244 17.07 11.00 -5.85
C ILE A 244 18.58 10.74 -5.95
N GLN A 245 19.03 9.52 -5.65
CA GLN A 245 20.44 9.11 -5.76
C GLN A 245 20.98 9.29 -7.17
N LYS A 246 20.20 8.94 -8.19
CA LYS A 246 20.59 9.14 -9.59
C LYS A 246 20.81 10.61 -9.93
N GLN A 247 19.89 11.48 -9.51
CA GLN A 247 20.00 12.92 -9.80
C GLN A 247 21.07 13.60 -8.96
N HIS A 248 21.31 13.14 -7.73
CA HIS A 248 22.41 13.63 -6.90
C HIS A 248 23.77 13.28 -7.50
N ASN A 249 23.96 12.03 -7.95
CA ASN A 249 25.17 11.64 -8.68
C ASN A 249 25.37 12.46 -9.95
N HIS A 250 24.30 12.74 -10.70
CA HIS A 250 24.36 13.63 -11.86
C HIS A 250 24.83 15.04 -11.45
N PHE A 251 24.24 15.62 -10.41
CA PHE A 251 24.66 16.92 -9.86
C PHE A 251 26.16 16.92 -9.51
N LEU A 252 26.62 15.95 -8.72
CA LEU A 252 28.03 15.83 -8.32
C LEU A 252 28.98 15.69 -9.51
N SER A 253 28.57 15.00 -10.59
CA SER A 253 29.39 14.83 -11.79
C SER A 253 29.52 16.13 -12.60
N THR A 254 28.43 16.89 -12.70
CA THR A 254 28.40 18.16 -13.46
C THR A 254 29.06 19.31 -12.71
N ASP A 255 29.00 19.30 -11.37
CA ASP A 255 29.63 20.32 -10.54
C ASP A 255 31.16 20.27 -10.68
N LYS A 256 31.72 19.05 -10.69
CA LYS A 256 33.15 18.82 -10.97
C LYS A 256 33.61 19.34 -12.33
N LEU A 257 32.74 19.35 -13.34
CA LEU A 257 33.09 19.85 -14.68
C LEU A 257 33.16 21.39 -14.72
N ASN A 258 32.40 22.07 -13.87
CA ASN A 258 32.36 23.53 -13.82
C ASN A 258 33.52 24.10 -12.99
N ASP A 259 33.98 23.39 -11.96
CA ASP A 259 35.09 23.83 -11.11
C ASP A 259 36.45 23.32 -11.62
N SER A 260 36.86 23.83 -12.79
CA SER A 260 38.17 23.57 -13.40
C SER A 260 39.38 24.12 -12.60
N THR A 261 39.12 24.78 -11.47
CA THR A 261 40.10 25.50 -10.65
C THR A 261 40.42 24.83 -9.31
N SER A 262 39.54 23.98 -8.76
CA SER A 262 39.82 23.22 -7.54
C SER A 262 40.51 21.90 -7.89
N LYS A 263 41.68 21.67 -7.28
CA LYS A 263 42.44 20.42 -7.39
C LYS A 263 41.50 19.23 -7.20
N ASP A 264 41.57 18.24 -8.11
CA ASP A 264 40.84 16.95 -8.31
C ASP A 264 40.17 16.20 -7.13
N ALA A 265 40.23 16.67 -5.88
CA ALA A 265 39.65 16.03 -4.72
C ALA A 265 38.12 16.23 -4.67
N PRO A 266 37.34 15.14 -4.54
CA PRO A 266 35.90 15.23 -4.41
C PRO A 266 35.50 15.90 -3.08
N ASN A 267 34.45 16.73 -3.09
CA ASN A 267 33.89 17.31 -1.88
C ASN A 267 33.28 16.21 -0.99
N LEU A 268 34.04 15.78 0.02
CA LEU A 268 33.66 14.70 0.93
C LEU A 268 32.37 14.99 1.71
N VAL A 269 32.02 16.26 1.93
CA VAL A 269 30.77 16.64 2.58
C VAL A 269 29.58 16.25 1.72
N PHE A 270 29.66 16.51 0.41
CA PHE A 270 28.58 16.19 -0.53
C PHE A 270 28.52 14.69 -0.81
N LEU A 271 29.66 13.99 -0.83
CA LEU A 271 29.67 12.52 -0.91
C LEU A 271 29.02 11.87 0.33
N ASN A 272 29.12 12.48 1.52
CA ASN A 272 28.45 11.95 2.70
C ASN A 272 26.92 12.03 2.59
N ILE A 273 26.36 13.01 1.88
CA ILE A 273 24.93 13.06 1.58
C ILE A 273 24.55 11.84 0.73
N GLN A 274 25.32 11.52 -0.31
CA GLN A 274 25.10 10.34 -1.15
C GLN A 274 25.21 9.05 -0.33
N ASN A 275 26.23 8.91 0.53
CA ASN A 275 26.40 7.75 1.40
C ASN A 275 25.22 7.54 2.36
N ARG A 276 24.64 8.63 2.91
CA ARG A 276 23.43 8.56 3.74
C ARG A 276 22.23 8.07 2.93
N LEU A 277 22.04 8.58 1.71
CA LEU A 277 20.98 8.11 0.81
C LEU A 277 21.14 6.63 0.45
N ASP A 278 22.37 6.17 0.19
CA ASP A 278 22.68 4.76 -0.09
C ASP A 278 22.38 3.86 1.11
N SER A 279 22.73 4.30 2.32
CA SER A 279 22.38 3.59 3.55
C SER A 279 20.86 3.46 3.72
N PHE A 280 20.13 4.55 3.49
CA PHE A 280 18.67 4.56 3.54
C PHE A 280 18.03 3.72 2.45
N HIS A 281 18.62 3.65 1.25
CA HIS A 281 18.18 2.75 0.19
C HIS A 281 18.24 1.29 0.65
N ASN A 282 19.38 0.88 1.21
CA ASN A 282 19.54 -0.47 1.75
C ASN A 282 18.52 -0.78 2.86
N MET A 283 18.23 0.18 3.76
CA MET A 283 17.21 -0.01 4.79
C MET A 283 15.81 -0.18 4.19
N LEU A 284 15.47 0.62 3.19
CA LEU A 284 14.17 0.55 2.52
C LEU A 284 13.99 -0.74 1.72
N THR A 285 15.04 -1.24 1.06
CA THR A 285 15.07 -2.57 0.42
C THR A 285 14.82 -3.69 1.43
N ASN A 286 15.43 -3.62 2.62
CA ASN A 286 15.17 -4.59 3.69
C ASN A 286 13.72 -4.53 4.20
N LEU A 287 13.14 -3.33 4.32
CA LEU A 287 11.72 -3.17 4.65
C LEU A 287 10.82 -3.73 3.55
N ARG A 288 11.18 -3.53 2.27
CA ARG A 288 10.47 -4.11 1.13
C ARG A 288 10.42 -5.63 1.20
N HIS A 289 11.56 -6.28 1.46
CA HIS A 289 11.61 -7.74 1.63
C HIS A 289 10.73 -8.23 2.79
N ARG A 290 10.69 -7.49 3.91
CA ARG A 290 9.79 -7.81 5.02
C ARG A 290 8.32 -7.68 4.61
N ALA A 291 7.98 -6.63 3.86
CA ALA A 291 6.64 -6.40 3.36
C ALA A 291 6.20 -7.50 2.37
N GLU A 292 7.09 -7.92 1.46
CA GLU A 292 6.90 -9.05 0.54
C GLU A 292 6.68 -10.37 1.30
N SER A 293 7.53 -10.67 2.29
CA SER A 293 7.40 -11.87 3.12
C SER A 293 6.06 -11.91 3.86
N ASN A 294 5.63 -10.77 4.43
CA ASN A 294 4.33 -10.66 5.08
C ASN A 294 3.16 -10.89 4.09
N LYS A 295 3.26 -10.37 2.86
CA LYS A 295 2.26 -10.60 1.80
C LYS A 295 2.19 -12.07 1.38
N ALA A 296 3.33 -12.74 1.22
CA ALA A 296 3.36 -14.17 0.93
C ALA A 296 2.76 -14.99 2.07
N ARG A 297 3.02 -14.60 3.33
CA ARG A 297 2.47 -15.27 4.52
C ARG A 297 0.95 -15.23 4.57
N ILE A 298 0.32 -14.07 4.32
CA ILE A 298 -1.15 -13.98 4.27
C ILE A 298 -1.75 -14.76 3.10
N GLN A 299 -1.07 -14.80 1.94
CA GLN A 299 -1.54 -15.60 0.80
C GLN A 299 -1.59 -17.09 1.13
N ASN A 300 -0.55 -17.61 1.81
CA ASN A 300 -0.51 -18.99 2.26
C ASN A 300 -1.63 -19.29 3.27
N GLU A 301 -1.84 -18.39 4.25
CA GLU A 301 -2.91 -18.54 5.24
C GLU A 301 -4.32 -18.52 4.60
N LEU A 302 -4.51 -17.67 3.59
CA LEU A 302 -5.77 -17.59 2.87
C LEU A 302 -6.03 -18.87 2.05
N ALA A 303 -5.00 -19.40 1.40
CA ALA A 303 -5.08 -20.67 0.68
C ALA A 303 -5.42 -21.84 1.63
N LEU A 304 -4.80 -21.89 2.81
CA LEU A 304 -5.13 -22.88 3.85
C LEU A 304 -6.60 -22.74 4.29
N THR A 305 -7.05 -21.52 4.56
CA THR A 305 -8.44 -21.25 5.01
C THR A 305 -9.47 -21.68 3.95
N TYR A 306 -9.21 -21.38 2.67
CA TYR A 306 -10.08 -21.83 1.59
C TYR A 306 -10.07 -23.35 1.41
N ASN A 307 -8.90 -23.99 1.48
CA ASN A 307 -8.80 -25.45 1.39
C ASN A 307 -9.56 -26.15 2.53
N ASP A 308 -9.50 -25.61 3.74
CA ASP A 308 -10.25 -26.13 4.88
C ASP A 308 -11.76 -25.95 4.70
N ALA A 309 -12.21 -24.80 4.18
CA ALA A 309 -13.62 -24.59 3.84
C ALA A 309 -14.10 -25.59 2.76
N MET A 310 -13.31 -25.80 1.70
CA MET A 310 -13.61 -26.78 0.65
C MET A 310 -13.61 -28.22 1.17
N ARG A 311 -12.76 -28.55 2.14
CA ARG A 311 -12.76 -29.87 2.80
C ARG A 311 -14.05 -30.13 3.57
N VAL A 312 -14.57 -29.12 4.26
CA VAL A 312 -15.85 -29.21 4.98
C VAL A 312 -17.01 -29.35 3.99
N ASP A 313 -17.01 -28.57 2.91
CA ASP A 313 -18.03 -28.70 1.87
C ASP A 313 -17.99 -30.08 1.20
N SER A 314 -16.79 -30.58 0.89
CA SER A 314 -16.58 -31.92 0.35
C SER A 314 -17.08 -33.03 1.28
N SER A 315 -16.94 -32.88 2.61
CA SER A 315 -17.43 -33.88 3.55
C SER A 315 -18.96 -33.87 3.65
N ALA A 316 -19.58 -32.68 3.61
CA ALA A 316 -21.03 -32.55 3.51
C ALA A 316 -21.57 -33.16 2.21
N MET A 317 -20.93 -32.89 1.07
CA MET A 317 -21.31 -33.47 -0.22
C MET A 317 -21.18 -35.00 -0.21
N ARG A 318 -20.10 -35.55 0.39
CA ARG A 318 -19.95 -36.99 0.58
C ARG A 318 -21.08 -37.58 1.42
N ALA A 319 -21.52 -36.90 2.48
CA ALA A 319 -22.62 -37.37 3.32
C ALA A 319 -23.94 -37.42 2.53
N ILE A 320 -24.25 -36.38 1.75
CA ILE A 320 -25.44 -36.33 0.89
C ILE A 320 -25.38 -37.46 -0.15
N SER A 321 -24.23 -37.67 -0.79
CA SER A 321 -24.06 -38.77 -1.75
C SER A 321 -24.23 -40.14 -1.10
N LEU A 322 -23.74 -40.34 0.13
CA LEU A 322 -23.95 -41.59 0.88
C LEU A 322 -25.42 -41.85 1.18
N ILE A 323 -26.17 -40.81 1.55
CA ILE A 323 -27.64 -40.89 1.72
C ILE A 323 -28.28 -41.29 0.39
N GLY A 324 -27.92 -40.62 -0.72
CA GLY A 324 -28.42 -40.96 -2.06
C GLY A 324 -28.14 -42.41 -2.46
N LEU A 325 -26.91 -42.90 -2.23
CA LEU A 325 -26.50 -44.27 -2.51
C LEU A 325 -27.29 -45.31 -1.71
N LEU A 326 -27.74 -44.96 -0.50
CA LEU A 326 -28.56 -45.82 0.35
C LEU A 326 -30.04 -45.83 -0.08
N PHE A 327 -30.60 -44.65 -0.38
CA PHE A 327 -32.03 -44.50 -0.65
C PHE A 327 -32.43 -44.80 -2.10
N LEU A 328 -31.60 -44.46 -3.09
CA LEU A 328 -31.96 -44.60 -4.51
C LEU A 328 -32.27 -46.05 -4.92
N PRO A 329 -31.46 -47.06 -4.56
CA PRO A 329 -31.75 -48.45 -4.95
C PRO A 329 -33.01 -48.98 -4.27
N ALA A 330 -33.20 -48.67 -2.99
CA ALA A 330 -34.39 -49.05 -2.23
C ALA A 330 -35.66 -48.41 -2.80
N ALA A 331 -35.61 -47.11 -3.11
CA ALA A 331 -36.73 -46.39 -3.71
C ALA A 331 -37.07 -46.90 -5.12
N PHE A 332 -36.06 -47.22 -5.93
CA PHE A 332 -36.24 -47.80 -7.26
C PHE A 332 -36.96 -49.16 -7.22
N VAL A 333 -36.51 -50.06 -6.33
CA VAL A 333 -37.16 -51.36 -6.12
C VAL A 333 -38.57 -51.17 -5.56
N ALA A 334 -38.76 -50.27 -4.59
CA ALA A 334 -40.07 -49.95 -4.03
C ALA A 334 -41.04 -49.44 -5.11
N ALA A 335 -40.59 -48.60 -6.04
CA ALA A 335 -41.41 -48.09 -7.14
C ALA A 335 -41.88 -49.20 -8.09
N ILE A 336 -40.97 -50.09 -8.50
CA ILE A 336 -41.28 -51.24 -9.38
C ILE A 336 -42.34 -52.15 -8.76
N PHE A 337 -42.26 -52.38 -7.45
CA PHE A 337 -43.13 -53.33 -6.76
C PHE A 337 -44.32 -52.69 -6.01
N SER A 338 -44.47 -51.37 -6.06
CA SER A 338 -45.43 -50.59 -5.26
C SER A 338 -46.88 -51.07 -5.39
N THR A 339 -47.32 -51.43 -6.60
CA THR A 339 -48.70 -51.86 -6.88
C THR A 339 -48.92 -53.37 -6.74
N SER A 340 -47.86 -54.16 -6.67
CA SER A 340 -47.93 -55.63 -6.68
C SER A 340 -48.03 -56.25 -5.28
N PHE A 341 -47.58 -55.52 -4.24
CA PHE A 341 -47.56 -56.03 -2.86
C PHE A 341 -48.72 -55.57 -1.98
N PHE A 342 -49.44 -54.50 -2.36
CA PHE A 342 -50.58 -53.99 -1.63
C PHE A 342 -51.88 -54.30 -2.39
N ASN A 343 -52.77 -55.07 -1.76
CA ASN A 343 -54.08 -55.38 -2.33
C ASN A 343 -55.19 -54.83 -1.43
N PHE A 344 -56.07 -54.01 -1.99
CA PHE A 344 -57.20 -53.42 -1.28
C PHE A 344 -58.44 -54.29 -1.46
N ASP A 345 -58.91 -54.87 -0.37
CA ASP A 345 -60.06 -55.78 -0.37
C ASP A 345 -61.36 -54.97 -0.24
N ALA A 346 -61.92 -54.54 -1.38
CA ALA A 346 -63.06 -53.62 -1.48
C ALA A 346 -64.31 -53.99 -0.64
N PRO A 347 -64.67 -55.27 -0.40
CA PRO A 347 -65.80 -55.64 0.45
C PRO A 347 -65.56 -55.49 1.96
N THR A 348 -64.30 -55.58 2.42
CA THR A 348 -63.96 -55.52 3.86
C THR A 348 -63.30 -54.21 4.28
N GLY A 349 -62.82 -53.41 3.32
CA GLY A 349 -62.14 -52.15 3.58
C GLY A 349 -60.73 -52.29 4.16
N ILE A 350 -60.17 -53.51 4.19
CA ILE A 350 -58.88 -53.81 4.84
C ILE A 350 -57.77 -53.85 3.78
N TRP A 351 -56.68 -53.13 4.04
CA TRP A 351 -55.43 -53.24 3.29
C TRP A 351 -54.70 -54.53 3.67
N LYS A 352 -54.51 -55.45 2.71
CA LYS A 352 -53.75 -56.68 2.92
C LYS A 352 -52.36 -56.58 2.27
N LEU A 353 -51.33 -56.86 3.06
CA LEU A 353 -49.95 -56.98 2.59
C LEU A 353 -49.72 -58.40 2.03
N SER A 354 -49.16 -58.50 0.82
CA SER A 354 -48.84 -59.78 0.18
C SER A 354 -47.80 -60.56 1.00
N SER A 355 -47.97 -61.89 1.09
CA SER A 355 -47.01 -62.80 1.73
C SER A 355 -45.63 -62.80 1.06
N HIS A 356 -45.52 -62.27 -0.16
CA HIS A 356 -44.28 -62.18 -0.93
C HIS A 356 -43.50 -60.87 -0.71
N PHE A 357 -43.90 -60.03 0.25
CA PHE A 357 -43.22 -58.78 0.58
C PHE A 357 -41.72 -58.97 0.92
N TRP A 358 -41.31 -60.17 1.35
CA TRP A 358 -39.90 -60.50 1.58
C TRP A 358 -39.00 -60.31 0.35
N ILE A 359 -39.56 -60.42 -0.87
CA ILE A 359 -38.84 -60.23 -2.14
C ILE A 359 -38.27 -58.81 -2.26
N TYR A 360 -38.98 -57.80 -1.73
CA TYR A 360 -38.47 -56.43 -1.69
C TYR A 360 -37.11 -56.37 -0.98
N TRP A 361 -37.02 -56.95 0.22
CA TRP A 361 -35.78 -56.96 1.00
C TRP A 361 -34.69 -57.81 0.34
N ALA A 362 -35.06 -58.93 -0.27
CA ALA A 362 -34.14 -59.83 -0.97
C ALA A 362 -33.48 -59.17 -2.19
N VAL A 363 -34.11 -58.18 -2.83
CA VAL A 363 -33.56 -57.45 -3.98
C VAL A 363 -32.94 -56.12 -3.57
N ALA A 364 -33.62 -55.34 -2.73
CA ALA A 364 -33.19 -53.99 -2.35
C ALA A 364 -31.88 -54.00 -1.54
N VAL A 365 -31.71 -54.94 -0.61
CA VAL A 365 -30.50 -54.99 0.23
C VAL A 365 -29.25 -55.34 -0.59
N PRO A 366 -29.21 -56.42 -1.40
CA PRO A 366 -28.05 -56.71 -2.24
C PRO A 366 -27.75 -55.60 -3.24
N LEU A 367 -28.77 -55.01 -3.86
CA LEU A 367 -28.57 -53.91 -4.81
C LEU A 367 -27.92 -52.70 -4.13
N THR A 368 -28.35 -52.35 -2.92
CA THR A 368 -27.77 -51.26 -2.13
C THR A 368 -26.33 -51.56 -1.69
N VAL A 369 -26.05 -52.80 -1.31
CA VAL A 369 -24.67 -53.23 -0.99
C VAL A 369 -23.77 -53.11 -2.21
N VAL A 370 -24.24 -53.56 -3.39
CA VAL A 370 -23.51 -53.48 -4.66
C VAL A 370 -23.22 -52.02 -5.02
N THR A 371 -24.21 -51.12 -4.95
CA THR A 371 -24.00 -49.70 -5.29
C THR A 371 -22.99 -49.03 -4.36
N VAL A 372 -23.05 -49.29 -3.04
CA VAL A 372 -22.10 -48.72 -2.07
C VAL A 372 -20.70 -49.30 -2.26
N VAL A 373 -20.56 -50.62 -2.46
CA VAL A 373 -19.26 -51.26 -2.71
C VAL A 373 -18.64 -50.74 -4.01
N SER A 374 -19.42 -50.61 -5.07
CA SER A 374 -18.98 -50.02 -6.34
C SER A 374 -18.51 -48.58 -6.19
N TRP A 375 -19.11 -47.77 -5.31
CA TRP A 375 -18.64 -46.41 -5.04
C TRP A 375 -17.26 -46.41 -4.35
N PHE A 376 -17.07 -47.20 -3.29
CA PHE A 376 -15.80 -47.21 -2.54
C PHE A 376 -14.65 -47.90 -3.27
N LYS A 377 -14.94 -48.98 -4.01
CA LYS A 377 -13.93 -49.77 -4.73
C LYS A 377 -13.82 -49.38 -6.21
N GLY A 378 -14.78 -48.63 -6.74
CA GLY A 378 -14.83 -48.19 -8.14
C GLY A 378 -13.53 -47.58 -8.64
N PRO A 379 -12.96 -46.56 -7.97
CA PRO A 379 -11.71 -45.95 -8.41
C PRO A 379 -10.54 -46.95 -8.49
N GLN A 380 -10.44 -47.87 -7.51
CA GLN A 380 -9.38 -48.89 -7.48
C GLN A 380 -9.56 -49.94 -8.59
N ILE A 381 -10.81 -50.28 -8.91
CA ILE A 381 -11.16 -51.22 -9.97
C ILE A 381 -10.93 -50.57 -11.34
N MET A 382 -11.34 -49.32 -11.51
CA MET A 382 -11.16 -48.56 -12.75
C MET A 382 -9.69 -48.26 -13.05
N ASP A 383 -8.88 -47.91 -12.04
CA ASP A 383 -7.44 -47.71 -12.21
C ASP A 383 -6.73 -49.02 -12.64
N LYS A 384 -7.21 -50.19 -12.22
CA LYS A 384 -6.67 -51.50 -12.64
C LYS A 384 -7.15 -51.96 -14.01
N THR A 385 -8.38 -51.64 -14.39
CA THR A 385 -9.03 -52.16 -15.60
C THR A 385 -8.90 -51.22 -16.80
N LEU A 386 -8.85 -49.91 -16.57
CA LEU A 386 -8.81 -48.84 -17.57
C LEU A 386 -7.82 -47.73 -17.16
N PRO A 387 -6.50 -47.96 -17.29
CA PRO A 387 -5.50 -46.93 -17.01
C PRO A 387 -5.72 -45.73 -17.95
N GLY A 388 -6.11 -44.59 -17.38
CA GLY A 388 -6.42 -43.36 -18.12
C GLY A 388 -7.88 -42.90 -18.08
N TRP A 389 -8.79 -43.64 -17.42
CA TRP A 389 -10.19 -43.24 -17.27
C TRP A 389 -10.38 -41.84 -16.65
N ARG A 390 -9.43 -41.41 -15.81
CA ARG A 390 -9.45 -40.10 -15.14
C ARG A 390 -9.42 -38.91 -16.10
N ARG A 391 -8.87 -39.07 -17.31
CA ARG A 391 -8.89 -38.02 -18.36
C ARG A 391 -10.29 -37.71 -18.90
N TRP A 392 -11.29 -38.56 -18.64
CA TRP A 392 -12.66 -38.39 -19.11
C TRP A 392 -13.57 -37.75 -18.05
N VAL A 393 -13.05 -37.52 -16.84
CA VAL A 393 -13.81 -37.03 -15.67
C VAL A 393 -13.28 -35.68 -15.16
N GLU A 394 -12.02 -35.34 -15.48
CA GLU A 394 -11.50 -33.96 -15.45
C GLU A 394 -12.00 -33.17 -16.65
#